data_AF-A0A377V9P7-F1
#
_entry.id   AF-A0A377V9P7-F1
#
_cell.length_a   1.000
_cell.length_b   1.000
_cell.length_c   1.000
_cell.angle_alpha   90.00
_cell.angle_beta   90.00
_cell.angle_gamma   90.00
#
_symmetry.space_group_name_H-M   'P 1'
#
loop_
_entity.id
_entity.type
_entity.pdbx_description
1 polymer ?
#
loop_
_entity_poly.entity_id
_entity_poly.type
_entity_poly.pdbx_seq_one_letter_code
_entity_poly.pdbx_strand_id
1 'polypeptide(L)'
;MSLIAIVLVFIMAIVVTVFLSHLLPVKVPLPLIQIAAGAALAASGFQVDFDPHIFLLLFIPPLLFLDGWRIPKDAFFRDMKPILSLAIGLVMVTILGIGLFIHWLIPAITVAAGFALAAILSPTDPVAVSAMTASSPLPSRMAHILEGESLLNDASGLVAFNFAIAAVLTGSFSPGDAVVKFFLMAFGGILSGLVVVWVTGKCNNFLVRRTREEPAIQILISLLIPFAAYLLAEAFHVSGILAAVAAGIAMHYEQLSGPRLPATRMKSSAVWSMLQTTLNGMIFLMLGEQLPRMLRTLPAVASQAGVSSPWYLLLYAVAITPGARSDALRLGMAVDEADNFSP
;
A
#
# COMPACT_ATOMS: atom_id res chain seq x y z
N MET A 1 -3.70 1.72 -27.96
CA MET A 1 -2.31 1.21 -27.97
C MET A 1 -2.33 -0.25 -27.56
N SER A 2 -1.41 -1.10 -28.00
CA SER A 2 -1.32 -2.47 -27.44
C SER A 2 -0.75 -2.41 -26.01
N LEU A 3 -1.21 -3.31 -25.14
CA LEU A 3 -0.72 -3.41 -23.75
C LEU A 3 0.81 -3.53 -23.69
N ILE A 4 1.40 -4.26 -24.64
CA ILE A 4 2.85 -4.45 -24.74
C ILE A 4 3.57 -3.09 -24.95
N ALA A 5 3.05 -2.23 -25.82
CA ALA A 5 3.65 -0.92 -26.05
C ALA A 5 3.60 -0.05 -24.79
N ILE A 6 2.48 -0.10 -24.05
CA ILE A 6 2.32 0.63 -22.79
C ILE A 6 3.39 0.19 -21.77
N VAL A 7 3.52 -1.13 -21.58
CA VAL A 7 4.49 -1.71 -20.64
C VAL A 7 5.93 -1.32 -21.03
N LEU A 8 6.29 -1.39 -22.31
CA LEU A 8 7.64 -1.03 -22.77
C LEU A 8 7.94 0.46 -22.59
N VAL A 9 6.98 1.34 -22.90
CA VAL A 9 7.12 2.79 -22.68
C VAL A 9 7.31 3.09 -21.19
N PHE A 10 6.56 2.41 -20.31
CA PHE A 10 6.69 2.60 -18.88
C PHE A 10 8.02 2.08 -18.34
N ILE A 11 8.48 0.90 -18.77
CA ILE A 11 9.81 0.40 -18.39
C ILE A 11 10.90 1.39 -18.84
N MET A 12 10.80 1.91 -20.07
CA MET A 12 11.74 2.92 -20.57
C MET A 12 11.69 4.20 -19.73
N ALA A 13 10.49 4.69 -19.40
CA ALA A 13 10.32 5.87 -18.55
C ALA A 13 10.89 5.65 -17.14
N ILE A 14 10.77 4.46 -16.56
CA ILE A 14 11.40 4.11 -15.28
C ILE A 14 12.93 4.19 -15.40
N VAL A 15 13.51 3.60 -16.44
CA VAL A 15 14.97 3.67 -16.67
C VAL A 15 15.44 5.11 -16.80
N VAL A 16 14.74 5.92 -17.60
CA VAL A 16 15.08 7.34 -17.80
C VAL A 16 14.94 8.14 -16.50
N THR A 17 13.87 7.95 -15.74
CA THR A 17 13.62 8.69 -14.49
C THR A 17 14.59 8.31 -13.39
N VAL A 18 14.94 7.02 -13.26
CA VAL A 18 15.99 6.56 -12.33
C VAL A 18 17.33 7.18 -12.70
N PHE A 19 17.71 7.12 -13.98
CA PHE A 19 18.95 7.74 -14.46
C PHE A 19 18.97 9.25 -14.19
N LEU A 20 17.87 9.95 -14.51
CA LEU A 20 17.74 11.39 -14.29
C LEU A 20 17.84 11.77 -12.81
N SER A 21 17.30 10.94 -11.91
CA SER A 21 17.37 11.18 -10.46
C SER A 21 18.80 11.23 -9.93
N HIS A 22 19.75 10.55 -10.59
CA HIS A 22 21.18 10.59 -10.26
C HIS A 22 21.93 11.77 -10.88
N LEU A 23 21.38 12.42 -11.91
CA LEU A 23 21.98 13.57 -12.56
C LEU A 23 21.58 14.91 -11.94
N LEU A 24 20.45 14.94 -11.21
CA LEU A 24 19.95 16.18 -10.63
C LEU A 24 20.85 16.66 -9.47
N PRO A 25 21.21 17.95 -9.42
CA PRO A 25 22.00 18.51 -8.33
C PRO A 25 21.22 18.59 -7.01
N VAL A 26 19.89 18.58 -7.09
CA VAL A 26 18.97 18.59 -5.96
C VAL A 26 18.41 17.19 -5.75
N LYS A 27 18.43 16.69 -4.50
CA LYS A 27 17.82 15.42 -4.12
C LYS A 27 16.30 15.52 -4.15
N VAL A 28 15.72 15.32 -5.34
CA VAL A 28 14.27 15.21 -5.53
C VAL A 28 13.87 13.73 -5.34
N PRO A 29 12.85 13.42 -4.52
CA PRO A 29 12.33 12.06 -4.41
C PRO A 29 11.94 11.48 -5.77
N LEU A 30 12.41 10.27 -6.08
CA LEU A 30 12.14 9.55 -7.33
C LEU A 30 10.64 9.50 -7.69
N PRO A 31 9.70 9.26 -6.75
CA PRO A 31 8.26 9.27 -7.05
C PRO A 31 7.77 10.56 -7.70
N LEU A 32 8.29 11.73 -7.28
CA LEU A 32 7.89 13.02 -7.86
C LEU A 32 8.36 13.16 -9.31
N ILE A 33 9.57 12.67 -9.60
CA ILE A 33 10.12 12.65 -10.97
C ILE A 33 9.26 11.73 -11.85
N GLN A 34 8.85 10.58 -11.33
CA GLN A 34 8.01 9.62 -12.05
C GLN A 34 6.60 10.15 -12.30
N ILE A 35 5.96 10.80 -11.33
CA ILE A 35 4.66 11.45 -11.51
C ILE A 35 4.77 12.55 -12.59
N ALA A 36 5.83 13.37 -12.55
CA ALA A 36 6.04 14.40 -13.56
C ALA A 36 6.26 13.81 -14.97
N ALA A 37 7.02 12.72 -15.08
CA ALA A 37 7.22 12.01 -16.33
C ALA A 37 5.91 11.39 -16.86
N GLY A 38 5.09 10.81 -15.99
CA GLY A 38 3.76 10.31 -16.33
C GLY A 38 2.85 11.41 -16.88
N ALA A 39 2.83 12.58 -16.22
CA ALA A 39 2.06 13.73 -16.68
C ALA A 39 2.54 14.26 -18.04
N ALA A 40 3.86 14.25 -18.29
CA ALA A 40 4.43 14.60 -19.58
C ALA A 40 4.05 13.61 -20.69
N LEU A 41 4.05 12.30 -20.38
CA LEU A 41 3.54 11.28 -21.30
C LEU A 41 2.07 11.54 -21.65
N ALA A 42 1.21 11.79 -20.66
CA ALA A 42 -0.19 12.12 -20.90
C ALA A 42 -0.37 13.38 -21.76
N ALA A 43 0.46 14.40 -21.55
CA ALA A 43 0.45 15.62 -22.36
C ALA A 43 0.83 15.34 -23.84
N SER A 44 1.69 14.35 -24.10
CA SER A 44 2.03 13.90 -25.46
C SER A 44 0.90 13.15 -26.19
N GLY A 45 -0.24 12.89 -25.53
CA GLY A 45 -1.34 12.09 -26.06
C GLY A 45 -1.22 10.60 -25.77
N PHE A 46 -0.23 10.18 -24.98
CA PHE A 46 -0.17 8.83 -24.44
C PHE A 46 -1.33 8.63 -23.46
N GLN A 47 -2.14 7.59 -23.67
CA GLN A 47 -3.28 7.30 -22.80
C GLN A 47 -3.26 5.82 -22.40
N VAL A 48 -3.46 5.58 -21.11
CA VAL A 48 -3.60 4.24 -20.55
C VAL A 48 -5.03 4.03 -20.09
N ASP A 49 -5.64 2.93 -20.54
CA ASP A 49 -6.91 2.48 -19.99
C ASP A 49 -6.64 1.86 -18.62
N PHE A 50 -7.23 2.47 -17.59
CA PHE A 50 -7.06 2.04 -16.21
C PHE A 50 -8.15 1.05 -15.83
N ASP A 51 -7.76 -0.19 -15.55
CA ASP A 51 -8.61 -1.19 -14.91
C ASP A 51 -8.21 -1.33 -13.43
N PRO A 52 -9.05 -0.90 -12.48
CA PRO A 52 -8.77 -1.01 -11.06
C PRO A 52 -8.53 -2.45 -10.59
N HIS A 53 -9.22 -3.44 -11.18
CA HIS A 53 -9.08 -4.84 -10.77
C HIS A 53 -7.72 -5.39 -11.17
N ILE A 54 -7.28 -5.13 -12.41
CA ILE A 54 -5.95 -5.53 -12.86
C ILE A 54 -4.88 -4.80 -12.06
N PHE A 55 -5.08 -3.51 -11.78
CA PHE A 55 -4.16 -2.73 -10.98
C PHE A 55 -3.99 -3.32 -9.56
N LEU A 56 -5.11 -3.55 -8.87
CA LEU A 56 -5.10 -4.13 -7.53
C LEU A 56 -4.42 -5.50 -7.54
N LEU A 57 -4.79 -6.41 -8.45
CA LEU A 57 -4.21 -7.75 -8.56
C LEU A 57 -2.69 -7.73 -8.85
N LEU A 58 -2.26 -6.90 -9.81
CA LEU A 58 -0.90 -6.96 -10.37
C LEU A 58 0.13 -6.28 -9.47
N PHE A 59 -0.24 -5.15 -8.86
CA PHE A 59 0.73 -4.28 -8.17
C PHE A 59 0.68 -4.44 -6.65
N ILE A 60 -0.51 -4.53 -6.06
CA ILE A 60 -0.67 -4.41 -4.61
C ILE A 60 -0.20 -5.68 -3.86
N PRO A 61 -0.61 -6.91 -4.22
CA PRO A 61 -0.21 -8.11 -3.51
C PRO A 61 1.31 -8.32 -3.47
N PRO A 62 2.08 -8.18 -4.58
CA PRO A 62 3.52 -8.39 -4.52
C PRO A 62 4.25 -7.35 -3.65
N LEU A 63 3.81 -6.09 -3.69
CA LEU A 63 4.41 -5.02 -2.89
C LEU A 63 4.16 -5.25 -1.40
N LEU A 64 2.89 -5.46 -1.01
CA LEU A 64 2.53 -5.69 0.38
C LEU A 64 3.09 -7.00 0.95
N PHE A 65 3.18 -8.04 0.11
CA PHE A 65 3.86 -9.27 0.47
C PHE A 65 5.35 -9.02 0.75
N LEU A 66 6.02 -8.25 -0.10
CA LEU A 66 7.44 -7.92 0.07
C LEU A 66 7.67 -7.10 1.35
N ASP A 67 6.80 -6.14 1.64
CA ASP A 67 6.88 -5.32 2.86
C ASP A 67 6.65 -6.19 4.11
N GLY A 68 5.63 -7.04 4.10
CA GLY A 68 5.42 -8.04 5.16
C GLY A 68 6.58 -9.04 5.31
N TRP A 69 7.25 -9.38 4.21
CA TRP A 69 8.42 -10.25 4.21
C TRP A 69 9.71 -9.55 4.67
N ARG A 70 9.76 -8.22 4.77
CA ARG A 70 10.95 -7.50 5.30
C ARG A 70 10.90 -7.30 6.81
N ILE A 71 9.71 -7.26 7.39
CA ILE A 71 9.53 -7.02 8.82
C ILE A 71 10.12 -8.18 9.64
N PRO A 72 11.02 -7.90 10.62
CA PRO A 72 11.53 -8.92 11.51
C PRO A 72 10.44 -9.40 12.48
N LYS A 73 10.08 -10.67 12.38
CA LYS A 73 9.00 -11.31 13.16
C LYS A 73 9.12 -11.08 14.67
N ASP A 74 10.31 -11.22 15.25
CA ASP A 74 10.48 -11.18 16.70
C ASP A 74 10.21 -9.77 17.24
N ALA A 75 10.52 -8.74 16.43
CA ALA A 75 10.16 -7.36 16.73
C ALA A 75 8.65 -7.13 16.53
N PHE A 76 8.07 -7.63 15.44
CA PHE A 76 6.64 -7.46 15.16
C PHE A 76 5.75 -8.04 16.27
N PHE A 77 6.01 -9.28 16.73
CA PHE A 77 5.20 -9.90 17.79
C PHE A 77 5.46 -9.29 19.16
N ARG A 78 6.69 -8.85 19.43
CA ARG A 78 7.00 -8.13 20.69
C ARG A 78 6.28 -6.79 20.75
N ASP A 79 6.23 -6.07 19.64
CA ASP A 79 5.66 -4.72 19.53
C ASP A 79 4.27 -4.74 18.85
N MET A 80 3.54 -5.86 18.90
CA MET A 80 2.26 -6.04 18.19
C MET A 80 1.16 -5.10 18.71
N LYS A 81 1.17 -4.80 20.02
CA LYS A 81 0.20 -3.88 20.65
C LYS A 81 0.29 -2.46 20.08
N PRO A 82 1.46 -1.78 20.12
CA PRO A 82 1.58 -0.45 19.54
C PRO A 82 1.35 -0.45 18.02
N ILE A 83 1.84 -1.47 17.30
CA ILE A 83 1.59 -1.61 15.86
C ILE A 83 0.08 -1.65 15.56
N LEU A 84 -0.70 -2.48 16.26
CA LEU A 84 -2.16 -2.57 16.05
C LEU A 84 -2.90 -1.32 16.52
N SER A 85 -2.45 -0.70 17.62
CA SER A 85 -3.01 0.55 18.15
C SER A 85 -2.94 1.66 17.09
N LEU A 86 -1.78 1.84 16.48
CA LEU A 86 -1.57 2.83 15.43
C LEU A 86 -2.25 2.41 14.12
N ALA A 87 -2.05 1.19 13.65
CA ALA A 87 -2.54 0.76 12.34
C ALA A 87 -4.06 0.63 12.23
N ILE A 88 -4.77 0.41 13.35
CA ILE A 88 -6.23 0.28 13.35
C ILE A 88 -6.85 1.46 14.11
N GLY A 89 -6.40 1.71 15.34
CA GLY A 89 -6.98 2.74 16.20
C GLY A 89 -6.79 4.14 15.63
N LEU A 90 -5.55 4.52 15.35
CA LEU A 90 -5.28 5.85 14.79
C LEU A 90 -5.92 6.01 13.41
N VAL A 91 -5.88 4.98 12.56
CA VAL A 91 -6.52 5.00 11.24
C VAL A 91 -8.02 5.26 11.35
N MET A 92 -8.73 4.55 12.22
CA MET A 92 -10.17 4.78 12.43
C MET A 92 -10.44 6.18 12.96
N VAL A 93 -9.65 6.67 13.92
CA VAL A 93 -9.76 8.04 14.43
C VAL A 93 -9.52 9.07 13.31
N THR A 94 -8.53 8.83 12.45
CA THR A 94 -8.18 9.70 11.32
C THR A 94 -9.32 9.72 10.30
N ILE A 95 -9.88 8.56 9.96
CA ILE A 95 -11.01 8.43 9.04
C ILE A 95 -12.24 9.16 9.58
N LEU A 96 -12.58 8.95 10.85
CA LEU A 96 -13.73 9.60 11.48
C LEU A 96 -13.54 11.12 11.57
N GLY A 97 -12.39 11.58 12.08
CA GLY A 97 -12.08 12.99 12.25
C GLY A 97 -12.02 13.74 10.92
N ILE A 98 -11.20 13.27 9.98
CA ILE A 98 -11.05 13.91 8.68
C ILE A 98 -12.32 13.76 7.85
N GLY A 99 -12.98 12.61 7.86
CA GLY A 99 -14.18 12.44 7.04
C GLY A 99 -15.34 13.32 7.50
N LEU A 100 -15.52 13.51 8.82
CA LEU A 100 -16.46 14.50 9.35
C LEU A 100 -16.03 15.93 9.01
N PHE A 101 -14.73 16.23 9.09
CA PHE A 101 -14.19 17.53 8.69
C PHE A 101 -14.43 17.84 7.21
N ILE A 102 -14.24 16.84 6.32
CA ILE A 102 -14.53 16.96 4.89
C ILE A 102 -16.02 17.26 4.67
N HIS A 103 -16.91 16.52 5.34
CA HIS A 103 -18.35 16.77 5.23
C HIS A 103 -18.74 18.18 5.72
N TRP A 104 -18.13 18.64 6.81
CA TRP A 104 -18.35 19.99 7.33
C TRP A 104 -17.82 21.07 6.37
N LEU A 105 -16.63 20.86 5.80
CA LEU A 105 -15.98 21.79 4.89
C LEU A 105 -16.68 21.87 3.52
N ILE A 106 -17.20 20.73 3.03
CA ILE A 106 -17.88 20.59 1.75
C ILE A 106 -19.20 19.84 1.97
N PRO A 107 -20.29 20.54 2.35
CA PRO A 107 -21.59 19.93 2.66
C PRO A 107 -22.21 19.11 1.52
N ALA A 108 -21.77 19.33 0.28
CA ALA A 108 -22.17 18.55 -0.89
C ALA A 108 -21.65 17.10 -0.87
N ILE A 109 -20.59 16.81 -0.11
CA ILE A 109 -20.04 15.46 0.05
C ILE A 109 -20.77 14.78 1.22
N THR A 110 -21.35 13.60 1.00
CA THR A 110 -21.99 12.85 2.09
C THR A 110 -20.97 12.40 3.13
N VAL A 111 -21.41 12.16 4.37
CA VAL A 111 -20.53 11.65 5.43
C VAL A 111 -19.80 10.37 5.01
N ALA A 112 -20.50 9.45 4.33
CA ALA A 112 -19.90 8.22 3.82
C ALA A 112 -18.84 8.49 2.74
N ALA A 113 -19.06 9.44 1.83
CA ALA A 113 -18.06 9.83 0.85
C ALA A 113 -16.86 10.55 1.50
N GLY A 114 -17.11 11.35 2.56
CA GLY A 114 -16.06 11.93 3.39
C GLY A 114 -15.18 10.88 4.06
N PHE A 115 -15.79 9.83 4.64
CA PHE A 115 -15.05 8.68 5.18
C PHE A 115 -14.27 7.92 4.11
N ALA A 116 -14.83 7.74 2.91
CA ALA A 116 -14.12 7.09 1.80
C ALA A 116 -12.86 7.89 1.40
N LEU A 117 -12.99 9.21 1.27
CA LEU A 117 -11.86 10.10 0.96
C LEU A 117 -10.81 10.06 2.09
N ALA A 118 -11.24 10.15 3.35
CA ALA A 118 -10.34 10.06 4.48
C ALA A 118 -9.63 8.69 4.57
N ALA A 119 -10.32 7.61 4.21
CA ALA A 119 -9.76 6.25 4.19
C ALA A 119 -8.69 6.06 3.10
N ILE A 120 -8.83 6.68 1.92
CA ILE A 120 -7.77 6.68 0.89
C ILE A 120 -6.57 7.53 1.31
N LEU A 121 -6.81 8.60 2.08
CA LEU A 121 -5.76 9.52 2.52
C LEU A 121 -5.06 9.10 3.83
N SER A 122 -5.60 8.10 4.53
CA SER A 122 -5.09 7.62 5.82
C SER A 122 -3.82 6.75 5.71
N PRO A 123 -3.66 5.88 4.70
CA PRO A 123 -2.40 5.20 4.41
C PRO A 123 -1.23 6.19 4.34
N THR A 124 -0.21 5.97 5.17
CA THR A 124 0.98 6.82 5.25
C THR A 124 2.18 6.13 4.66
N ASP A 125 2.95 6.85 3.87
CA ASP A 125 4.14 6.32 3.22
C ASP A 125 5.35 6.31 4.18
N PRO A 126 5.92 5.14 4.52
CA PRO A 126 7.09 5.05 5.40
C PRO A 126 8.32 5.70 4.76
N VAL A 127 8.31 5.92 3.44
CA VAL A 127 9.32 6.71 2.73
C VAL A 127 9.29 8.18 3.17
N ALA A 128 8.11 8.74 3.44
CA ALA A 128 7.98 10.12 3.89
C ALA A 128 8.58 10.30 5.30
N VAL A 129 8.29 9.37 6.21
CA VAL A 129 8.88 9.36 7.56
C VAL A 129 10.40 9.17 7.50
N SER A 130 10.86 8.22 6.66
CA SER A 130 12.29 7.97 6.47
C SER A 130 13.04 9.19 5.92
N ALA A 131 12.40 9.98 5.06
CA ALA A 131 12.96 11.23 4.54
C ALA A 131 13.06 12.31 5.64
N MET A 132 12.10 12.40 6.56
CA MET A 132 12.14 13.32 7.71
C MET A 132 13.22 12.95 8.72
N THR A 133 13.47 11.65 8.91
CA THR A 133 14.48 11.13 9.84
C THR A 133 15.83 10.88 9.17
N ALA A 134 16.03 11.33 7.93
CA ALA A 134 17.27 11.12 7.19
C ALA A 134 18.50 11.78 7.86
N SER A 135 18.28 12.85 8.65
CA SER A 135 19.32 13.54 9.41
C SER A 135 19.56 12.97 10.80
N SER A 136 18.63 12.18 11.34
CA SER A 136 18.71 11.54 12.66
C SER A 136 18.08 10.15 12.58
N PRO A 137 18.89 9.09 12.37
CA PRO A 137 18.38 7.73 12.23
C PRO A 137 17.54 7.31 13.43
N LEU A 138 16.38 6.72 13.18
CA LEU A 138 15.53 6.18 14.23
C LEU A 138 16.17 4.95 14.89
N PRO A 139 15.96 4.73 16.19
CA PRO A 139 16.24 3.45 16.83
C PRO A 139 15.56 2.30 16.09
N SER A 140 16.22 1.14 16.00
CA SER A 140 15.72 -0.02 15.23
C SER A 140 14.32 -0.46 15.64
N ARG A 141 13.99 -0.41 16.95
CA ARG A 141 12.65 -0.72 17.45
C ARG A 141 11.58 0.22 16.86
N MET A 142 11.83 1.52 16.83
CA MET A 142 10.89 2.50 16.27
C MET A 142 10.71 2.32 14.76
N ALA A 143 11.81 2.06 14.05
CA ALA A 143 11.74 1.78 12.61
C ALA A 143 10.86 0.57 12.31
N HIS A 144 10.97 -0.52 13.09
CA HIS A 144 10.12 -1.71 12.91
C HIS A 144 8.66 -1.49 13.31
N ILE A 145 8.39 -0.68 14.35
CA ILE A 145 7.02 -0.31 14.73
C ILE A 145 6.36 0.46 13.58
N LEU A 146 7.05 1.46 13.02
CA LEU A 146 6.53 2.28 11.93
C LEU A 146 6.37 1.49 10.62
N GLU A 147 7.28 0.57 10.32
CA GLU A 147 7.17 -0.32 9.16
C GLU A 147 5.97 -1.27 9.28
N GLY A 148 5.76 -1.87 10.46
CA GLY A 148 4.60 -2.70 10.74
C GLY A 148 3.28 -1.94 10.77
N GLU A 149 3.30 -0.70 11.29
CA GLU A 149 2.15 0.20 11.30
C GLU A 149 1.73 0.55 9.88
N SER A 150 2.65 1.04 9.05
CA SER A 150 2.38 1.39 7.66
C SER A 150 1.80 0.22 6.86
N LEU A 151 2.39 -0.98 7.00
CA LEU A 151 1.89 -2.18 6.32
C LEU A 151 0.42 -2.50 6.66
N LEU A 152 0.07 -2.42 7.94
CA LEU A 152 -1.29 -2.72 8.40
C LEU A 152 -2.26 -1.53 8.17
N ASN A 153 -1.75 -0.30 8.16
CA ASN A 153 -2.51 0.91 7.87
C ASN A 153 -3.00 0.89 6.40
N ASP A 154 -2.14 0.53 5.44
CA ASP A 154 -2.53 0.39 4.03
C ASP A 154 -3.71 -0.57 3.86
N ALA A 155 -3.65 -1.72 4.52
CA ALA A 155 -4.71 -2.70 4.52
C ALA A 155 -5.98 -2.19 5.22
N SER A 156 -5.84 -1.56 6.38
CA SER A 156 -6.96 -1.03 7.18
C SER A 156 -7.69 0.11 6.45
N GLY A 157 -6.94 1.03 5.83
CA GLY A 157 -7.48 2.13 5.03
C GLY A 157 -8.26 1.64 3.82
N LEU A 158 -7.74 0.67 3.07
CA LEU A 158 -8.44 0.14 1.90
C LEU A 158 -9.71 -0.65 2.28
N VAL A 159 -9.68 -1.40 3.39
CA VAL A 159 -10.87 -2.07 3.92
C VAL A 159 -11.92 -1.02 4.34
N ALA A 160 -11.53 0.01 5.08
CA ALA A 160 -12.43 1.09 5.48
C ALA A 160 -13.01 1.86 4.28
N PHE A 161 -12.20 2.08 3.24
CA PHE A 161 -12.65 2.68 1.97
C PHE A 161 -13.76 1.86 1.32
N ASN A 162 -13.60 0.53 1.20
CA ASN A 162 -14.61 -0.34 0.60
C ASN A 162 -15.94 -0.30 1.39
N PHE A 163 -15.88 -0.23 2.72
CA PHE A 163 -17.08 -0.05 3.54
C PHE A 163 -17.76 1.29 3.31
N ALA A 164 -16.97 2.37 3.28
CA ALA A 164 -17.48 3.71 3.04
C ALA A 164 -18.15 3.82 1.66
N ILE A 165 -17.55 3.24 0.62
CA ILE A 165 -18.14 3.17 -0.72
C ILE A 165 -19.41 2.32 -0.73
N ALA A 166 -19.43 1.17 -0.07
CA ALA A 166 -20.64 0.36 0.05
C ALA A 166 -21.77 1.14 0.72
N ALA A 167 -21.47 1.95 1.73
CA ALA A 167 -22.44 2.83 2.39
C ALA A 167 -22.94 3.95 1.46
N VAL A 168 -22.06 4.54 0.64
CA VAL A 168 -22.44 5.52 -0.39
C VAL A 168 -23.40 4.90 -1.41
N LEU A 169 -23.12 3.68 -1.86
CA LEU A 169 -23.91 3.01 -2.91
C LEU A 169 -25.25 2.47 -2.42
N THR A 170 -25.31 1.98 -1.18
CA THR A 170 -26.52 1.36 -0.62
C THR A 170 -27.43 2.37 0.09
N GLY A 171 -26.91 3.53 0.49
CA GLY A 171 -27.65 4.55 1.24
C GLY A 171 -28.01 4.15 2.67
N SER A 172 -27.67 2.93 3.10
CA SER A 172 -27.93 2.39 4.43
C SER A 172 -26.62 2.00 5.10
N PHE A 173 -26.33 2.59 6.27
CA PHE A 173 -25.19 2.21 7.09
C PHE A 173 -25.67 1.52 8.36
N SER A 174 -25.35 0.23 8.51
CA SER A 174 -25.49 -0.51 9.76
C SER A 174 -24.09 -0.63 10.37
N PRO A 175 -23.75 0.15 11.42
CA PRO A 175 -22.44 0.08 12.05
C PRO A 175 -22.13 -1.33 12.57
N GLY A 176 -23.13 -2.04 13.11
CA GLY A 176 -22.97 -3.38 13.63
C GLY A 176 -22.61 -4.41 12.55
N ASP A 177 -23.34 -4.39 11.42
CA ASP A 177 -23.05 -5.31 10.31
C ASP A 177 -21.71 -5.00 9.64
N ALA A 178 -21.33 -3.72 9.59
CA ALA A 178 -20.03 -3.30 9.07
C ALA A 178 -18.88 -3.85 9.92
N VAL A 179 -18.98 -3.76 11.25
CA VAL A 179 -17.96 -4.31 12.16
C VAL A 179 -17.85 -5.84 12.02
N VAL A 180 -18.97 -6.56 11.98
CA VAL A 180 -18.95 -8.03 11.81
C VAL A 180 -18.34 -8.42 10.46
N LYS A 181 -18.77 -7.77 9.36
CA LYS A 181 -18.19 -8.00 8.03
C LYS A 181 -16.70 -7.67 7.99
N PHE A 182 -16.26 -6.64 8.72
CA PHE A 182 -14.85 -6.26 8.78
C PHE A 182 -14.02 -7.40 9.34
N PHE A 183 -14.39 -7.92 10.51
CA PHE A 183 -13.68 -9.04 11.14
C PHE A 183 -13.73 -10.30 10.29
N LEU A 184 -14.85 -10.59 9.62
CA LEU A 184 -14.97 -11.74 8.71
C LEU A 184 -14.03 -11.61 7.50
N MET A 185 -14.04 -10.46 6.82
CA MET A 185 -13.16 -10.23 5.66
C MET A 185 -11.68 -10.22 6.07
N ALA A 186 -11.36 -9.64 7.22
CA ALA A 186 -10.00 -9.58 7.73
C ALA A 186 -9.48 -10.96 8.13
N PHE A 187 -10.22 -11.68 8.97
CA PHE A 187 -9.85 -13.02 9.42
C PHE A 187 -9.78 -14.02 8.26
N GLY A 188 -10.75 -13.98 7.35
CA GLY A 188 -10.77 -14.82 6.15
C GLY A 188 -9.58 -14.52 5.21
N GLY A 189 -9.23 -13.25 5.05
CA GLY A 189 -8.03 -12.85 4.30
C GLY A 189 -6.75 -13.41 4.93
N ILE A 190 -6.55 -13.16 6.23
CA ILE A 190 -5.39 -13.67 6.98
C ILE A 190 -5.30 -15.19 6.86
N LEU A 191 -6.40 -15.90 7.09
CA LEU A 191 -6.44 -17.36 7.00
C LEU A 191 -6.08 -17.85 5.59
N SER A 192 -6.58 -17.20 4.55
CA SER A 192 -6.25 -17.54 3.16
C SER A 192 -4.76 -17.40 2.88
N GLY A 193 -4.14 -16.30 3.35
CA GLY A 193 -2.69 -16.09 3.25
C GLY A 193 -1.87 -17.17 3.96
N LEU A 194 -2.26 -17.51 5.20
CA LEU A 194 -1.61 -18.56 5.98
C LEU A 194 -1.73 -19.94 5.31
N VAL A 195 -2.92 -20.27 4.78
CA VAL A 195 -3.16 -21.53 4.06
C VAL A 195 -2.28 -21.61 2.81
N VAL A 196 -2.19 -20.55 2.01
CA VAL A 196 -1.35 -20.55 0.80
C VAL A 196 0.12 -20.74 1.14
N VAL A 197 0.61 -20.02 2.15
CA VAL A 197 2.00 -20.21 2.61
C VAL A 197 2.19 -21.66 3.04
N TRP A 198 1.31 -22.19 3.90
CA TRP A 198 1.41 -23.57 4.39
C TRP A 198 1.44 -24.65 3.32
N VAL A 199 0.52 -24.56 2.34
CA VAL A 199 0.51 -25.48 1.20
C VAL A 199 1.80 -25.35 0.40
N THR A 200 2.24 -24.13 0.14
CA THR A 200 3.45 -23.85 -0.63
C THR A 200 4.71 -24.34 0.11
N GLY A 201 4.76 -24.18 1.43
CA GLY A 201 5.77 -24.73 2.35
C GLY A 201 5.94 -26.23 2.23
N LYS A 202 4.82 -26.96 2.25
CA LYS A 202 4.81 -28.42 2.08
C LYS A 202 5.27 -28.83 0.69
N CYS A 203 4.78 -28.18 -0.36
CA CYS A 203 5.16 -28.44 -1.74
C CYS A 203 6.66 -28.17 -1.99
N ASN A 204 7.17 -27.05 -1.49
CA ASN A 204 8.58 -26.69 -1.67
C ASN A 204 9.51 -27.65 -0.92
N ASN A 205 9.17 -28.04 0.32
CA ASN A 205 9.92 -29.06 1.06
C ASN A 205 10.01 -30.39 0.32
N PHE A 206 8.92 -30.82 -0.32
CA PHE A 206 8.92 -32.01 -1.16
C PHE A 206 9.84 -31.83 -2.38
N LEU A 207 9.80 -30.66 -3.02
CA LEU A 207 10.55 -30.36 -4.23
C LEU A 207 12.06 -30.26 -3.96
N VAL A 208 12.47 -29.53 -2.92
CA VAL A 208 13.88 -29.35 -2.53
C VAL A 208 14.55 -30.68 -2.21
N ARG A 209 13.83 -31.61 -1.55
CA ARG A 209 14.31 -32.98 -1.30
C ARG A 209 14.61 -33.75 -2.59
N ARG A 210 13.97 -33.38 -3.70
CA ARG A 210 14.14 -34.02 -5.02
C ARG A 210 15.12 -33.29 -5.95
N THR A 211 15.22 -31.96 -5.85
CA THR A 211 15.92 -31.12 -6.84
C THR A 211 17.20 -30.45 -6.35
N ARG A 212 17.61 -30.62 -5.08
CA ARG A 212 18.83 -30.02 -4.49
C ARG A 212 18.87 -28.48 -4.57
N GLU A 213 17.83 -27.80 -4.06
CA GLU A 213 17.75 -26.33 -3.94
C GLU A 213 18.13 -25.53 -5.20
N GLU A 214 17.45 -25.76 -6.32
CA GLU A 214 17.60 -24.90 -7.49
C GLU A 214 17.03 -23.49 -7.18
N PRO A 215 17.83 -22.40 -7.28
CA PRO A 215 17.42 -21.07 -6.86
C PRO A 215 16.26 -20.47 -7.67
N ALA A 216 16.16 -20.73 -8.98
CA ALA A 216 15.11 -20.15 -9.81
C ALA A 216 13.72 -20.66 -9.41
N ILE A 217 13.58 -21.96 -9.10
CA ILE A 217 12.35 -22.56 -8.60
C ILE A 217 11.89 -21.86 -7.31
N GLN A 218 12.81 -21.65 -6.35
CA GLN A 218 12.45 -20.99 -5.09
C GLN A 218 11.98 -19.54 -5.30
N ILE A 219 12.62 -18.82 -6.23
CA ILE A 219 12.24 -17.44 -6.56
C ILE A 219 10.88 -17.42 -7.24
N LEU A 220 10.64 -18.29 -8.24
CA LEU A 220 9.35 -18.37 -8.94
C LEU A 220 8.20 -18.73 -7.99
N ILE A 221 8.42 -19.69 -7.09
CA ILE A 221 7.45 -20.01 -6.04
C ILE A 221 7.17 -18.77 -5.18
N SER A 222 8.20 -18.06 -4.74
CA SER A 222 8.02 -16.84 -3.94
C SER A 222 7.21 -15.77 -4.66
N LEU A 223 7.41 -15.60 -5.97
CA LEU A 223 6.67 -14.64 -6.79
C LEU A 223 5.20 -15.03 -6.97
N LEU A 224 4.87 -16.33 -6.92
CA LEU A 224 3.50 -16.82 -7.07
C LEU A 224 2.66 -16.68 -5.79
N ILE A 225 3.27 -16.80 -4.60
CA ILE A 225 2.59 -16.74 -3.30
C ILE A 225 1.66 -15.52 -3.15
N PRO A 226 2.09 -14.26 -3.40
CA PRO A 226 1.20 -13.10 -3.23
C PRO A 226 -0.06 -13.18 -4.10
N PHE A 227 0.09 -13.59 -5.36
CA PHE A 227 -1.05 -13.73 -6.27
C PHE A 227 -1.96 -14.88 -5.86
N ALA A 228 -1.40 -16.02 -5.46
CA ALA A 228 -2.17 -17.16 -4.99
C ALA A 228 -2.96 -16.83 -3.71
N ALA A 229 -2.34 -16.13 -2.75
CA ALA A 229 -3.00 -15.68 -1.53
C ALA A 229 -4.15 -14.71 -1.82
N TYR A 230 -3.91 -13.73 -2.69
CA TYR A 230 -4.90 -12.75 -3.09
C TYR A 230 -6.08 -13.39 -3.83
N LEU A 231 -5.81 -14.21 -4.86
CA LEU A 231 -6.85 -14.87 -5.66
C LEU A 231 -7.68 -15.86 -4.84
N LEU A 232 -7.04 -16.59 -3.91
CA LEU A 232 -7.76 -17.50 -3.00
C LEU A 232 -8.74 -16.71 -2.12
N ALA A 233 -8.30 -15.60 -1.56
CA ALA A 233 -9.14 -14.74 -0.74
C ALA A 233 -10.29 -14.11 -1.55
N GLU A 234 -10.04 -13.64 -2.77
CA GLU A 234 -11.09 -13.12 -3.65
C GLU A 234 -12.13 -14.20 -4.00
N ALA A 235 -11.70 -15.45 -4.23
CA ALA A 235 -12.62 -16.56 -4.49
C ALA A 235 -13.57 -16.84 -3.31
N PHE A 236 -13.16 -16.52 -2.08
CA PHE A 236 -14.00 -16.58 -0.88
C PHE A 236 -14.67 -15.25 -0.53
N HIS A 237 -14.54 -14.22 -1.36
CA HIS A 237 -15.04 -12.86 -1.10
C HIS A 237 -14.52 -12.25 0.21
N VAL A 238 -13.29 -12.57 0.58
CA VAL A 238 -12.58 -12.01 1.74
C VAL A 238 -11.41 -11.13 1.28
N SER A 239 -10.73 -10.46 2.21
CA SER A 239 -9.72 -9.45 1.85
C SER A 239 -8.45 -10.06 1.26
N GLY A 240 -8.28 -9.97 -0.06
CA GLY A 240 -7.05 -10.39 -0.76
C GLY A 240 -5.80 -9.63 -0.35
N ILE A 241 -5.94 -8.35 0.02
CA ILE A 241 -4.83 -7.52 0.51
C ILE A 241 -4.26 -8.06 1.82
N LEU A 242 -5.12 -8.26 2.82
CA LEU A 242 -4.73 -8.89 4.08
C LEU A 242 -4.20 -10.33 3.89
N ALA A 243 -4.66 -11.06 2.87
CA ALA A 243 -4.10 -12.36 2.53
C ALA A 243 -2.65 -12.27 2.05
N ALA A 244 -2.33 -11.32 1.18
CA ALA A 244 -0.96 -11.09 0.71
C ALA A 244 -0.02 -10.62 1.84
N VAL A 245 -0.50 -9.70 2.69
CA VAL A 245 0.23 -9.23 3.89
C VAL A 245 0.50 -10.39 4.85
N ALA A 246 -0.53 -11.16 5.19
CA ALA A 246 -0.40 -12.32 6.07
C ALA A 246 0.56 -13.37 5.49
N ALA A 247 0.51 -13.60 4.17
CA ALA A 247 1.44 -14.48 3.49
C ALA A 247 2.89 -13.98 3.56
N GLY A 248 3.12 -12.67 3.41
CA GLY A 248 4.46 -12.06 3.53
C GLY A 248 5.05 -12.23 4.92
N ILE A 249 4.27 -11.91 5.95
CA ILE A 249 4.66 -12.08 7.36
C ILE A 249 4.89 -13.58 7.67
N ALA A 250 4.01 -14.46 7.18
CA ALA A 250 4.09 -15.90 7.42
C ALA A 250 5.25 -16.59 6.69
N MET A 251 5.76 -16.02 5.60
CA MET A 251 6.90 -16.58 4.86
C MET A 251 8.16 -16.73 5.75
N HIS A 252 8.27 -15.93 6.82
CA HIS A 252 9.31 -16.07 7.83
C HIS A 252 9.16 -17.30 8.75
N TYR A 253 7.93 -17.73 9.01
CA TYR A 253 7.61 -18.90 9.84
C TYR A 253 7.92 -20.20 9.11
N GLU A 254 7.55 -20.23 7.84
CA GLU A 254 7.87 -21.33 6.95
C GLU A 254 9.13 -21.01 6.19
N GLN A 255 10.29 -21.04 6.85
CA GLN A 255 11.54 -21.25 6.14
C GLN A 255 11.38 -22.53 5.31
N LEU A 256 10.94 -22.37 4.04
CA LEU A 256 10.31 -23.40 3.23
C LEU A 256 11.20 -24.63 2.97
N SER A 257 12.44 -24.67 3.48
CA SER A 257 13.37 -25.82 3.48
C SER A 257 14.54 -25.73 4.48
N GLY A 258 14.48 -24.88 5.52
CA GLY A 258 15.65 -24.60 6.37
C GLY A 258 16.51 -23.44 5.85
N PRO A 259 17.78 -23.28 6.30
CA PRO A 259 18.60 -22.14 5.91
C PRO A 259 18.90 -22.16 4.41
N ARG A 260 18.12 -21.40 3.61
CA ARG A 260 18.41 -21.18 2.18
C ARG A 260 19.88 -20.86 1.99
N LEU A 261 20.53 -21.49 1.00
CA LEU A 261 21.89 -21.14 0.59
C LEU A 261 22.04 -19.62 0.44
N PRO A 262 23.14 -19.02 0.92
CA PRO A 262 23.37 -17.57 0.82
C PRO A 262 23.22 -17.04 -0.62
N ALA A 263 23.65 -17.82 -1.61
CA ALA A 263 23.51 -17.50 -3.03
C ALA A 263 22.04 -17.35 -3.47
N THR A 264 21.13 -18.20 -2.96
CA THR A 264 19.70 -18.14 -3.27
C THR A 264 19.04 -16.91 -2.62
N ARG A 265 19.46 -16.56 -1.40
CA ARG A 265 18.99 -15.33 -0.72
C ARG A 265 19.39 -14.07 -1.48
N MET A 266 20.64 -14.00 -1.95
CA MET A 266 21.13 -12.86 -2.73
C MET A 266 20.37 -12.72 -4.06
N LYS A 267 20.20 -13.81 -4.80
CA LYS A 267 19.44 -13.79 -6.07
C LYS A 267 17.98 -13.39 -5.85
N SER A 268 17.32 -13.94 -4.84
CA SER A 268 15.95 -13.59 -4.48
C SER A 268 15.83 -12.10 -4.14
N SER A 269 16.74 -11.58 -3.31
CA SER A 269 16.74 -10.16 -2.93
C SER A 269 16.90 -9.24 -4.14
N ALA A 270 17.79 -9.58 -5.09
CA ALA A 270 17.97 -8.82 -6.32
C ALA A 270 16.69 -8.80 -7.19
N VAL A 271 16.05 -9.95 -7.39
CA VAL A 271 14.80 -10.06 -8.17
C VAL A 271 13.68 -9.24 -7.52
N TRP A 272 13.49 -9.38 -6.21
CA TRP A 272 12.45 -8.62 -5.49
C TRP A 272 12.74 -7.12 -5.46
N SER A 273 14.00 -6.70 -5.34
CA SER A 273 14.38 -5.29 -5.38
C SER A 273 14.14 -4.66 -6.76
N MET A 274 14.44 -5.41 -7.84
CA MET A 274 14.14 -5.00 -9.21
C MET A 274 12.62 -4.93 -9.45
N LEU A 275 11.88 -5.93 -8.98
CA LEU A 275 10.43 -5.97 -9.08
C LEU A 275 9.80 -4.79 -8.34
N GLN A 276 10.20 -4.52 -7.10
CA GLN A 276 9.70 -3.40 -6.31
C GLN A 276 9.95 -2.06 -7.01
N THR A 277 11.18 -1.82 -7.46
CA THR A 277 11.52 -0.59 -8.21
C THR A 277 10.65 -0.43 -9.45
N THR A 278 10.41 -1.53 -10.17
CA THR A 278 9.61 -1.53 -11.40
C THR A 278 8.14 -1.28 -11.10
N LEU A 279 7.54 -2.03 -10.16
CA LEU A 279 6.13 -1.89 -9.79
C LEU A 279 5.83 -0.51 -9.21
N ASN A 280 6.65 0.00 -8.27
CA ASN A 280 6.49 1.35 -7.73
C ASN A 280 6.63 2.40 -8.81
N GLY A 281 7.63 2.27 -9.69
CA GLY A 281 7.81 3.18 -10.82
C GLY A 281 6.61 3.19 -11.76
N MET A 282 6.02 2.04 -12.04
CA MET A 282 4.80 1.93 -12.84
C MET A 282 3.61 2.61 -12.15
N ILE A 283 3.41 2.39 -10.84
CA ILE A 283 2.33 3.05 -10.07
C ILE A 283 2.46 4.58 -10.16
N PHE A 284 3.64 5.13 -9.91
CA PHE A 284 3.84 6.59 -9.94
C PHE A 284 3.72 7.18 -11.34
N LEU A 285 4.19 6.47 -12.38
CA LEU A 285 3.97 6.88 -13.78
C LEU A 285 2.49 6.84 -14.16
N MET A 286 1.75 5.81 -13.76
CA MET A 286 0.29 5.72 -13.97
C MET A 286 -0.44 6.86 -13.27
N LEU A 287 -0.10 7.14 -12.01
CA LEU A 287 -0.67 8.25 -11.26
C LEU A 287 -0.42 9.59 -11.97
N GLY A 288 0.80 9.81 -12.44
CA GLY A 288 1.17 10.99 -13.21
C GLY A 288 0.41 11.10 -14.53
N GLU A 289 0.26 9.99 -15.24
CA GLU A 289 -0.45 9.91 -16.52
C GLU A 289 -1.95 10.25 -16.37
N GLN A 290 -2.57 9.83 -15.27
CA GLN A 290 -3.99 10.13 -15.01
C GLN A 290 -4.24 11.57 -14.57
N LEU A 291 -3.24 12.22 -13.98
CA LEU A 291 -3.39 13.53 -13.32
C LEU A 291 -3.92 14.63 -14.26
N PRO A 292 -3.41 14.81 -15.50
CA PRO A 292 -3.97 15.78 -16.45
C PRO A 292 -5.45 15.54 -16.78
N ARG A 293 -5.89 14.27 -16.87
CA ARG A 293 -7.30 13.93 -17.11
C ARG A 293 -8.15 14.33 -15.91
N MET A 294 -7.70 14.06 -14.69
CA MET A 294 -8.38 14.49 -13.46
C MET A 294 -8.47 16.02 -13.38
N LEU A 295 -7.38 16.74 -13.70
CA LEU A 295 -7.37 18.21 -13.68
C LEU A 295 -8.38 18.83 -14.67
N ARG A 296 -8.59 18.19 -15.84
CA ARG A 296 -9.60 18.65 -16.81
C ARG A 296 -11.04 18.51 -16.30
N THR A 297 -11.28 17.60 -15.36
CA THR A 297 -12.62 17.41 -14.76
C THR A 297 -12.90 18.35 -13.58
N LEU A 298 -11.87 18.99 -13.00
CA LEU A 298 -12.01 19.89 -11.85
C LEU A 298 -13.08 20.98 -12.01
N PRO A 299 -13.23 21.67 -13.17
CA PRO A 299 -14.27 22.70 -13.30
C PRO A 299 -15.69 22.16 -13.16
N ALA A 300 -15.95 20.96 -13.68
CA ALA A 300 -17.25 20.30 -13.56
C ALA A 300 -17.51 19.82 -12.12
N VAL A 301 -16.48 19.38 -11.41
CA VAL A 301 -16.58 18.99 -10.00
C VAL A 301 -16.81 20.22 -9.11
N ALA A 302 -16.11 21.32 -9.38
CA ALA A 302 -16.25 22.57 -8.62
C ALA A 302 -17.67 23.14 -8.71
N SER A 303 -18.28 23.12 -9.89
CA SER A 303 -19.65 23.59 -10.08
C SER A 303 -20.67 22.71 -9.37
N GLN A 304 -20.50 21.38 -9.38
CA GLN A 304 -21.35 20.45 -8.64
C GLN A 304 -21.22 20.60 -7.13
N ALA A 305 -20.02 20.92 -6.63
CA ALA A 305 -19.78 21.21 -5.22
C ALA A 305 -20.30 22.59 -4.77
N GLY A 306 -20.85 23.40 -5.68
CA GLY A 306 -21.36 24.74 -5.37
C GLY A 306 -20.28 25.81 -5.22
N VAL A 307 -19.08 25.58 -5.77
CA VAL A 307 -17.92 26.45 -5.60
C VAL A 307 -17.61 27.21 -6.89
N SER A 308 -17.41 28.52 -6.77
CA SER A 308 -17.29 29.44 -7.91
C SER A 308 -15.97 29.33 -8.69
N SER A 309 -14.91 28.81 -8.08
CA SER A 309 -13.61 28.62 -8.73
C SER A 309 -13.02 27.24 -8.44
N PRO A 310 -12.46 26.52 -9.45
CA PRO A 310 -11.77 25.25 -9.26
C PRO A 310 -10.59 25.34 -8.29
N TRP A 311 -10.01 26.53 -8.11
CA TRP A 311 -8.87 26.73 -7.22
C TRP A 311 -9.22 26.55 -5.74
N TYR A 312 -10.50 26.70 -5.38
CA TYR A 312 -10.96 26.37 -4.03
C TYR A 312 -10.85 24.88 -3.72
N LEU A 313 -10.94 23.99 -4.72
CA LEU A 313 -10.70 22.56 -4.51
C LEU A 313 -9.26 22.27 -4.10
N LEU A 314 -8.30 23.06 -4.61
CA LEU A 314 -6.90 22.98 -4.16
C LEU A 314 -6.74 23.52 -2.74
N LEU A 315 -7.45 24.59 -2.37
CA LEU A 315 -7.50 25.06 -0.99
C LEU A 315 -8.09 24.01 -0.05
N TYR A 316 -9.16 23.30 -0.45
CA TYR A 316 -9.69 22.19 0.32
C TYR A 316 -8.69 21.04 0.42
N ALA A 317 -8.01 20.68 -0.67
CA ALA A 317 -6.94 19.69 -0.61
C ALA A 317 -5.86 20.13 0.39
N VAL A 318 -5.40 21.38 0.34
CA VAL A 318 -4.41 21.93 1.29
C VAL A 318 -4.93 21.97 2.73
N ALA A 319 -6.24 22.19 2.94
CA ALA A 319 -6.84 22.18 4.28
C ALA A 319 -6.98 20.76 4.85
N ILE A 320 -7.23 19.76 4.00
CA ILE A 320 -7.39 18.35 4.38
C ILE A 320 -6.03 17.67 4.61
N THR A 321 -5.03 18.01 3.80
CA THR A 321 -3.70 17.34 3.80
C THR A 321 -2.99 17.34 5.17
N PRO A 322 -2.99 18.41 5.98
CA PRO A 322 -2.37 18.41 7.31
C PRO A 322 -3.03 17.44 8.28
N GLY A 323 -4.35 17.26 8.20
CA GLY A 323 -5.05 16.26 9.00
C GLY A 323 -4.68 14.84 8.59
N ALA A 324 -4.50 14.61 7.29
CA ALA A 324 -4.12 13.31 6.73
C ALA A 324 -2.65 12.95 7.02
N ARG A 325 -1.75 13.93 6.97
CA ARG A 325 -0.34 13.80 7.36
C ARG A 325 -0.18 13.88 8.88
N SER A 326 -0.60 12.82 9.56
CA SER A 326 -0.36 12.64 10.99
C SER A 326 1.06 12.12 11.30
N ASP A 327 2.00 12.12 10.35
CA ASP A 327 3.35 11.55 10.49
C ASP A 327 4.11 12.06 11.73
N ALA A 328 3.98 13.35 12.06
CA ALA A 328 4.59 13.93 13.26
C ALA A 328 3.88 13.50 14.57
N LEU A 329 2.55 13.39 14.53
CA LEU A 329 1.75 12.85 15.65
C LEU A 329 2.05 11.37 15.85
N ARG A 330 2.25 10.62 14.76
CA ARG A 330 2.61 9.19 14.76
C ARG A 330 3.99 8.97 15.31
N LEU A 331 4.97 9.80 14.95
CA LEU A 331 6.29 9.78 15.56
C LEU A 331 6.21 10.07 17.07
N GLY A 332 5.43 11.07 17.48
CA GLY A 332 5.19 11.37 18.90
C GLY A 332 4.54 10.20 19.66
N MET A 333 3.47 9.64 19.12
CA MET A 333 2.77 8.51 19.74
C MET A 333 3.57 7.20 19.69
N ALA A 334 4.37 6.97 18.66
CA ALA A 334 5.26 5.82 18.59
C ALA A 334 6.41 5.94 19.60
N VAL A 335 6.88 7.16 19.90
CA VAL A 335 7.81 7.41 21.02
C VAL A 335 7.09 7.13 22.34
N ASP A 336 5.93 7.73 22.57
CA ASP A 336 5.17 7.56 23.80
C ASP A 336 4.80 6.08 24.03
N GLU A 337 4.29 5.37 23.03
CA GLU A 337 3.97 3.94 23.15
C GLU A 337 5.22 3.07 23.28
N ALA A 338 6.35 3.44 22.66
CA ALA A 338 7.60 2.71 22.86
C ALA A 338 8.11 2.86 24.30
N ASP A 339 7.95 4.03 24.91
CA ASP A 339 8.37 4.33 26.29
C ASP A 339 7.39 3.76 27.32
N ASN A 340 6.08 3.85 27.08
CA ASN A 340 5.02 3.40 28.00
C ASN A 340 4.90 1.86 28.09
N PHE A 341 5.48 1.13 27.15
CA PHE A 341 5.57 -0.34 27.14
C PHE A 341 7.01 -0.86 27.35
N SER A 342 7.87 -0.08 28.01
CA SER A 342 9.16 -0.56 28.50
C SER A 342 8.96 -1.52 29.70
N PRO A 343 9.53 -2.75 29.68
CA PRO A 343 9.62 -3.58 30.87
C PRO A 343 10.66 -3.06 31.87
#